data_AF-A0A3D0YDT7-F1
#
_entry.id   AF-A0A3D0YDT7-F1
#
_cell.length_a   1.000
_cell.length_b   1.000
_cell.length_c   1.000
_cell.angle_alpha   90.00
_cell.angle_beta   90.00
_cell.angle_gamma   90.00
#
_symmetry.space_group_name_H-M   'P 1'
#
loop_
_entity.id
_entity.type
_entity.pdbx_description
1 polymer ?
#
loop_
_entity_poly.entity_id
_entity_poly.type
_entity_poly.pdbx_seq_one_letter_code
_entity_poly.pdbx_strand_id
1 'polypeptide(L)'
;MAIIQKILDIFLGYICYKYDHRNHCTRKVLPGCDSISMRYDKADRLIFSQDGNQRAKGEWSFFFYDVFGRQTVSGIWKSASLPALDNLVVKTDYTGTGTLAGHTVNLTLPQV
;
A
#
# COMPACT_ATOMS: atom_id res chain seq x y z
N MET A 1 24.94 25.63 -9.05
CA MET A 1 24.97 24.48 -8.13
C MET A 1 23.72 23.56 -8.18
N ALA A 2 22.70 23.80 -9.03
CA ALA A 2 21.50 22.96 -9.08
C ALA A 2 21.56 21.78 -10.08
N ILE A 3 22.40 21.86 -11.12
CA ILE A 3 22.49 20.85 -12.19
C ILE A 3 23.34 19.63 -11.74
N ILE A 4 24.42 19.87 -10.99
CA ILE A 4 25.30 18.82 -10.46
C ILE A 4 24.59 17.96 -9.42
N GLN A 5 23.70 18.56 -8.59
CA GLN A 5 22.90 17.82 -7.62
C GLN A 5 21.93 16.84 -8.29
N LYS A 6 21.23 17.27 -9.36
CA LYS A 6 20.35 16.40 -10.15
C LYS A 6 21.08 15.23 -10.81
N ILE A 7 22.31 15.43 -11.27
CA ILE A 7 23.11 14.38 -11.93
C ILE A 7 23.61 13.35 -10.90
N LEU A 8 23.99 13.79 -9.70
CA LEU A 8 24.33 12.89 -8.58
C LEU A 8 23.13 12.09 -8.08
N ASP A 9 21.92 12.65 -8.05
CA ASP A 9 20.70 11.91 -7.68
C ASP A 9 20.37 10.80 -8.70
N ILE A 10 20.75 10.97 -9.97
CA ILE A 10 20.66 9.97 -11.04
C ILE A 10 21.77 8.91 -10.93
N PHE A 11 22.97 9.28 -10.46
CA PHE A 11 24.16 8.39 -10.43
C PHE A 11 24.40 7.69 -9.07
N LEU A 12 23.90 8.22 -7.95
CA LEU A 12 24.15 7.71 -6.59
C LEU A 12 22.91 7.18 -5.87
N GLY A 13 21.80 6.94 -6.58
CA GLY A 13 20.70 6.09 -6.10
C GLY A 13 20.40 6.23 -4.62
N TYR A 14 19.68 7.28 -4.22
CA TYR A 14 19.24 7.45 -2.83
C TYR A 14 18.26 6.35 -2.45
N ILE A 15 18.81 5.17 -2.14
CA ILE A 15 18.13 4.06 -1.54
C ILE A 15 17.76 4.52 -0.14
N CYS A 16 16.47 4.70 0.09
CA CYS A 16 15.94 5.16 1.37
C CYS A 16 14.86 4.19 1.81
N TYR A 17 15.08 3.57 2.97
CA TYR A 17 14.08 2.80 3.67
C TYR A 17 13.68 3.56 4.92
N LYS A 18 12.39 3.82 5.08
CA LYS A 18 11.83 4.35 6.33
C LYS A 18 11.03 3.25 7.00
N TYR A 19 11.19 3.16 8.32
CA TYR A 19 10.52 2.17 9.14
C TYR A 19 9.64 2.86 10.20
N ASP A 20 8.54 2.22 10.58
CA ASP A 20 7.77 2.63 11.76
C ASP A 20 8.37 2.04 13.06
N HIS A 21 7.75 2.34 14.20
CA HIS A 21 8.17 1.84 15.52
C HIS A 21 8.01 0.31 15.70
N ARG A 22 7.33 -0.37 14.76
CA ARG A 22 7.14 -1.83 14.73
C ARG A 22 8.06 -2.50 13.72
N ASN A 23 9.03 -1.77 13.15
CA ASN A 23 9.96 -2.20 12.12
C ASN A 23 9.32 -2.57 10.77
N HIS A 24 8.14 -2.03 10.44
CA HIS A 24 7.61 -2.15 9.08
C HIS A 24 8.17 -1.08 8.17
N CYS A 25 8.52 -1.46 6.94
CA CYS A 25 8.98 -0.51 5.94
C CYS A 25 7.79 0.33 5.44
N THR A 26 7.68 1.58 5.85
CA THR A 26 6.58 2.49 5.46
C THR A 26 6.85 3.23 4.17
N ARG A 27 8.13 3.41 3.81
CA ARG A 27 8.55 4.01 2.55
C ARG A 27 9.83 3.36 2.05
N LYS A 28 9.85 3.05 0.76
CA LYS A 28 10.99 2.48 0.05
C LYS A 28 11.30 3.30 -1.20
N VAL A 29 12.55 3.69 -1.39
CA VAL A 29 13.05 4.29 -2.64
C VAL A 29 14.07 3.35 -3.25
N LEU A 30 13.88 3.01 -4.52
CA LEU A 30 14.78 2.18 -5.29
C LEU A 30 15.49 3.05 -6.35
N PRO A 31 16.71 2.68 -6.78
CA PRO A 31 17.39 3.41 -7.85
C PRO A 31 16.51 3.48 -9.11
N GLY A 32 16.31 4.68 -9.65
CA GLY A 32 15.47 4.89 -10.83
C GLY A 32 13.96 4.76 -10.62
N CYS A 33 13.48 4.65 -9.37
CA CYS A 33 12.04 4.60 -9.06
C CYS A 33 11.63 5.70 -8.09
N ASP A 34 10.43 6.23 -8.32
CA ASP A 34 9.74 7.03 -7.31
C ASP A 34 9.48 6.22 -6.03
N SER A 35 9.27 6.93 -4.92
CA SER A 35 9.07 6.26 -3.64
C SER A 35 7.80 5.42 -3.60
N ILE A 36 7.94 4.21 -3.09
CA ILE A 36 6.86 3.29 -2.79
C ILE A 36 6.43 3.54 -1.34
N SER A 37 5.16 3.85 -1.16
CA SER A 37 4.52 3.97 0.16
C SER A 37 3.85 2.64 0.52
N MET A 38 3.93 2.25 1.79
CA MET A 38 3.39 0.99 2.29
C MET A 38 2.59 1.25 3.57
N ARG A 39 1.43 0.59 3.71
CA ARG A 39 0.54 0.66 4.88
C ARG A 39 0.20 -0.73 5.39
N TYR A 40 0.18 -0.85 6.70
CA TYR A 40 0.01 -2.10 7.42
C TYR A 40 -1.24 -2.05 8.29
N ASP A 41 -1.85 -3.21 8.53
CA ASP A 41 -2.93 -3.35 9.50
C ASP A 41 -2.37 -3.59 10.92
N LYS A 42 -3.25 -3.72 11.91
CA LYS A 42 -2.84 -3.99 13.30
C LYS A 42 -2.12 -5.33 13.47
N ALA A 43 -2.36 -6.28 12.56
CA ALA A 43 -1.76 -7.61 12.54
C ALA A 43 -0.43 -7.67 11.75
N ASP A 44 0.17 -6.53 11.43
CA ASP A 44 1.50 -6.42 10.80
C ASP A 44 1.55 -6.91 9.35
N ARG A 45 0.41 -6.89 8.68
CA ARG A 45 0.29 -7.31 7.29
C ARG A 45 0.21 -6.10 6.38
N LEU A 46 0.95 -6.13 5.28
CA LEU A 46 0.89 -5.10 4.24
C LEU A 46 -0.49 -5.15 3.59
N ILE A 47 -1.28 -4.09 3.75
CA ILE A 47 -2.64 -4.01 3.21
C ILE A 47 -2.80 -3.00 2.08
N PHE A 48 -1.91 -2.01 2.00
CA PHE A 48 -1.84 -1.12 0.84
C PHE A 48 -0.39 -0.81 0.44
N SER A 49 -0.15 -0.72 -0.87
CA SER A 49 1.08 -0.17 -1.42
C SER A 49 0.78 0.82 -2.54
N GLN A 50 1.60 1.86 -2.67
CA GLN A 50 1.48 2.84 -3.75
C GLN A 50 2.85 3.20 -4.30
N ASP A 51 3.09 2.89 -5.57
CA ASP A 51 4.24 3.38 -6.32
C ASP A 51 4.01 4.79 -6.91
N GLY A 52 5.02 5.35 -7.60
CA GLY A 52 4.91 6.67 -8.23
C GLY A 52 3.83 6.79 -9.30
N ASN A 53 3.64 5.76 -10.12
CA ASN A 53 2.64 5.75 -11.19
C ASN A 53 1.22 5.70 -10.63
N GLN A 54 1.01 4.88 -9.60
CA GLN A 54 -0.25 4.80 -8.87
C GLN A 54 -0.54 6.11 -8.15
N ARG A 55 0.48 6.74 -7.54
CA ARG A 55 0.33 8.05 -6.90
C ARG A 55 -0.12 9.12 -7.89
N ALA A 56 0.44 9.15 -9.10
CA ALA A 56 0.02 10.07 -10.16
C ALA A 56 -1.45 9.87 -10.58
N LYS A 57 -2.00 8.66 -10.39
CA LYS A 57 -3.40 8.31 -10.68
C LYS A 57 -4.34 8.38 -9.47
N GLY A 58 -3.81 8.65 -8.27
CA GLY A 58 -4.60 8.55 -7.04
C GLY A 58 -5.06 7.12 -6.73
N GLU A 59 -4.25 6.13 -7.08
CA GLU A 59 -4.53 4.71 -6.88
C GLU A 59 -3.61 4.10 -5.82
N TRP A 60 -4.05 2.98 -5.24
CA TRP A 60 -3.24 2.11 -4.39
C TRP A 60 -3.46 0.66 -4.80
N SER A 61 -2.44 -0.20 -4.71
CA SER A 61 -2.68 -1.64 -4.65
C SER A 61 -3.14 -2.01 -3.25
N PHE A 62 -4.10 -2.91 -3.14
CA PHE A 62 -4.52 -3.48 -1.85
C PHE A 62 -4.29 -5.00 -1.82
N PHE A 63 -4.07 -5.51 -0.61
CA PHE A 63 -3.88 -6.94 -0.32
C PHE A 63 -4.66 -7.26 0.95
N PHE A 64 -5.78 -7.96 0.82
CA PHE A 64 -6.62 -8.31 1.96
C PHE A 64 -6.53 -9.80 2.25
N TYR A 65 -6.74 -10.11 3.53
CA TYR A 65 -6.46 -11.41 4.11
C TYR A 65 -7.67 -11.92 4.87
N ASP A 66 -7.81 -13.24 5.01
CA ASP A 66 -8.78 -13.82 5.92
C ASP A 66 -8.29 -13.81 7.38
N VAL A 67 -9.12 -14.36 8.27
CA VAL A 67 -8.83 -14.53 9.69
C VAL A 67 -7.66 -15.47 9.98
N PHE A 68 -7.28 -16.31 9.01
CA PHE A 68 -6.15 -17.23 9.11
C PHE A 68 -4.85 -16.63 8.54
N GLY A 69 -4.89 -15.38 8.06
CA GLY A 69 -3.72 -14.70 7.50
C GLY A 69 -3.40 -15.05 6.05
N ARG A 70 -4.29 -15.74 5.33
CA ARG A 70 -4.09 -16.06 3.91
C ARG A 70 -4.58 -14.89 3.07
N GLN A 71 -3.81 -14.49 2.06
CA GLN A 71 -4.26 -13.45 1.12
C GLN A 71 -5.40 -14.01 0.27
N THR A 72 -6.57 -13.38 0.34
CA THR A 72 -7.80 -13.82 -0.33
C THR A 72 -8.16 -12.93 -1.51
N VAL A 73 -7.91 -11.63 -1.39
CA VAL A 73 -8.29 -10.64 -2.40
C VAL A 73 -7.15 -9.63 -2.57
N SER A 74 -6.86 -9.26 -3.81
CA SER A 74 -5.99 -8.14 -4.14
C SER A 74 -6.54 -7.38 -5.33
N GLY A 75 -6.18 -6.10 -5.46
CA GLY A 75 -6.63 -5.28 -6.58
C GLY A 75 -6.18 -3.84 -6.48
N ILE A 76 -6.85 -2.97 -7.24
CA ILE A 76 -6.60 -1.53 -7.25
C ILE A 76 -7.69 -0.80 -6.48
N TRP A 77 -7.27 -0.03 -5.49
CA TRP A 77 -8.07 0.93 -4.75
C TRP A 77 -8.04 2.27 -5.49
N LYS A 78 -9.16 2.62 -6.14
CA LYS A 78 -9.30 3.82 -6.98
C LYS A 78 -9.70 5.05 -6.16
N SER A 79 -8.90 5.37 -5.15
CA SER A 79 -9.02 6.62 -4.39
C SER A 79 -7.68 6.99 -3.78
N ALA A 80 -7.33 8.28 -3.83
CA ALA A 80 -6.11 8.77 -3.20
C ALA A 80 -6.17 8.64 -1.67
N SER A 81 -7.38 8.69 -1.09
CA SER A 81 -7.61 8.54 0.33
C SER A 81 -7.75 7.06 0.71
N LEU A 82 -7.06 6.69 1.79
CA LEU A 82 -7.21 5.39 2.44
C LEU A 82 -8.16 5.52 3.64
N PRO A 83 -8.87 4.45 4.01
CA PRO A 83 -9.64 4.41 5.25
C PRO A 83 -8.71 4.51 6.45
N ALA A 84 -9.26 4.82 7.64
CA ALA A 84 -8.49 4.76 8.87
C ALA A 84 -8.09 3.30 9.17
N LEU A 85 -6.79 3.05 9.26
CA LEU A 85 -6.22 1.73 9.53
C LEU A 85 -5.68 1.60 10.96
N ASP A 86 -5.67 2.71 11.70
CA ASP A 86 -5.15 2.77 13.05
C ASP A 86 -5.93 1.82 13.95
N ASN A 87 -5.22 0.85 14.53
CA ASN A 87 -5.78 -0.20 15.37
C ASN A 87 -6.84 -1.12 14.71
N LEU A 88 -6.90 -1.19 13.37
CA LEU A 88 -7.80 -2.09 12.66
C LEU A 88 -7.05 -3.32 12.12
N VAL A 89 -7.60 -4.52 12.35
CA VAL A 89 -7.21 -5.74 11.62
C VAL A 89 -8.14 -5.86 10.42
N VAL A 90 -7.60 -5.75 9.20
CA VAL A 90 -8.41 -5.86 7.98
C VAL A 90 -8.61 -7.34 7.67
N LYS A 91 -9.86 -7.76 7.52
CA LYS A 91 -10.22 -9.15 7.25
C LYS A 91 -11.27 -9.24 6.16
N THR A 92 -11.18 -10.30 5.38
CA THR A 92 -12.20 -10.69 4.43
C THR A 92 -12.93 -11.95 4.87
N ASP A 93 -14.22 -11.99 4.60
CA ASP A 93 -15.07 -13.15 4.81
C ASP A 93 -15.70 -13.55 3.47
N TYR A 94 -15.63 -14.83 3.10
CA TYR A 94 -16.27 -15.33 1.90
C TYR A 94 -17.77 -15.50 2.14
N THR A 95 -18.59 -14.78 1.39
CA THR A 95 -20.06 -14.86 1.46
C THR A 95 -20.68 -15.43 0.18
N GLY A 96 -19.88 -15.64 -0.88
CA GLY A 96 -20.35 -16.03 -2.21
C GLY A 96 -21.03 -14.89 -3.00
N THR A 97 -21.40 -13.79 -2.34
CA THR A 97 -22.11 -12.65 -2.93
C THR A 97 -21.37 -11.33 -2.76
N GLY A 98 -20.24 -11.32 -2.05
CA GLY A 98 -19.46 -10.12 -1.81
C GLY A 98 -18.87 -9.52 -3.09
N THR A 99 -18.70 -8.20 -3.12
CA THR A 99 -18.26 -7.44 -4.30
C THR A 99 -16.80 -7.69 -4.67
N LEU A 100 -16.01 -8.28 -3.77
CA LEU A 100 -14.62 -8.62 -3.98
C LEU A 100 -14.48 -10.10 -4.32
N ALA A 101 -14.94 -10.51 -5.51
CA ALA A 101 -14.94 -11.91 -5.95
C ALA A 101 -15.63 -12.88 -4.97
N GLY A 102 -16.80 -12.49 -4.44
CA GLY A 102 -17.55 -13.27 -3.47
C GLY A 102 -17.14 -13.02 -2.01
N HIS A 103 -16.12 -12.21 -1.75
CA HIS A 103 -15.71 -11.79 -0.42
C HIS A 103 -16.28 -10.43 -0.02
N THR A 104 -16.53 -10.28 1.27
CA THR A 104 -16.76 -9.00 1.95
C THR A 104 -15.51 -8.61 2.73
N VAL A 105 -15.31 -7.32 3.00
CA VAL A 105 -14.19 -6.80 3.80
C VAL A 105 -14.74 -5.86 4.87
N ASN A 106 -14.11 -5.84 6.04
CA ASN A 106 -14.43 -4.90 7.12
C ASN A 106 -13.84 -3.50 6.89
N LEU A 107 -13.96 -2.99 5.66
CA LEU A 107 -13.57 -1.65 5.24
C LEU A 107 -14.69 -1.07 4.37
N THR A 108 -14.90 0.24 4.46
CA THR A 108 -15.75 0.96 3.51
C THR A 108 -15.01 1.09 2.20
N LEU A 109 -15.44 0.37 1.17
CA LEU A 109 -14.91 0.49 -0.19
C LEU A 109 -15.24 1.89 -0.75
N PRO A 110 -14.34 2.48 -1.57
CA PRO A 110 -14.63 3.73 -2.23
C PRO A 110 -15.82 3.50 -3.16
N GLN A 111 -16.72 4.49 -3.22
CA GLN A 111 -17.77 4.48 -4.23
C GLN A 111 -17.10 4.66 -5.59
N VAL A 112 -17.35 3.73 -6.51
CA VAL A 112 -16.87 3.80 -7.91
C VAL A 112 -17.66 4.87 -8.65
#